data_AF-Q9MA57-F1
#
_entry.id   AF-Q9MA57-F1
#
_cell.length_a   1.000
_cell.length_b   1.000
_cell.length_c   1.000
_cell.angle_alpha   90.00
_cell.angle_beta   90.00
_cell.angle_gamma   90.00
#
_symmetry.space_group_name_H-M   'P 1'
#
loop_
_entity.id
_entity.type
_entity.pdbx_description
1 polymer ?
#
loop_
_entity_poly.entity_id
_entity_poly.type
_entity_poly.pdbx_seq_one_letter_code
_entity_poly.pdbx_strand_id
1 'polypeptide(L)'
;MEYYQPVEINVLSAQDLNSINLLFRPTVYVSVSVTRGSRDKQVTPAAAWDKKFLRWNYRMKFYIEDDKVRRNESVFVFQIKCKRFFGSDQVVGKLFIPGCRLGVWGNIRHEPSAPCEDDIYA
;
A
#
# COMPACT_ATOMS: atom_id res chain seq x y z
N MET A 1 -10.14 -13.70 23.71
CA MET A 1 -10.70 -12.52 23.00
C MET A 1 -9.67 -12.13 21.98
N GLU A 2 -10.05 -12.07 20.70
CA GLU A 2 -9.18 -11.53 19.66
C GLU A 2 -9.12 -10.01 19.87
N TYR A 3 -7.98 -9.51 20.35
CA TYR A 3 -7.75 -8.08 20.45
C TYR A 3 -7.26 -7.60 19.08
N TYR A 4 -7.85 -6.51 18.59
CA TYR A 4 -7.44 -5.88 17.35
C TYR A 4 -6.88 -4.49 17.65
N GLN A 5 -5.70 -4.19 17.11
CA GLN A 5 -5.09 -2.88 17.17
C GLN A 5 -5.40 -2.08 15.90
N PRO A 6 -5.88 -0.82 16.02
CA PRO A 6 -6.05 0.05 14.86
C PRO A 6 -4.69 0.51 14.32
N VAL A 7 -4.50 0.42 13.01
CA VAL A 7 -3.35 0.96 12.28
C VAL A 7 -3.84 1.93 11.22
N GLU A 8 -3.37 3.17 11.28
CA GLU A 8 -3.75 4.22 10.33
C GLU A 8 -2.66 4.43 9.28
N ILE A 9 -3.08 4.51 8.02
CA ILE A 9 -2.20 4.73 6.88
C ILE A 9 -2.73 5.93 6.10
N ASN A 10 -1.85 6.85 5.70
CA ASN A 10 -2.20 7.92 4.79
C ASN A 10 -1.57 7.67 3.41
N VAL A 11 -2.40 7.40 2.40
CA VAL A 11 -1.96 7.28 1.01
C VAL A 11 -1.89 8.68 0.40
N LEU A 12 -0.67 9.22 0.31
CA LEU A 12 -0.43 10.60 -0.10
C LEU A 12 -0.50 10.76 -1.63
N SER A 13 0.47 10.19 -2.33
CA SER A 13 0.70 10.44 -3.76
C SER A 13 1.45 9.32 -4.46
N ALA A 14 1.39 9.31 -5.79
CA ALA A 14 2.26 8.53 -6.66
C ALA A 14 2.77 9.40 -7.81
N GLN A 15 3.99 9.11 -8.27
CA GLN A 15 4.63 9.81 -9.38
C GLN A 15 5.33 8.80 -10.30
N ASP A 16 5.69 9.25 -11.50
CA ASP A 16 6.53 8.49 -12.43
C ASP A 16 5.97 7.08 -12.80
N LEU A 17 4.65 6.96 -12.93
CA LEU A 17 3.96 5.73 -13.35
C LEU A 17 4.09 5.51 -14.87
N ASN A 18 5.31 5.19 -15.31
CA ASN A 18 5.69 5.06 -16.72
C ASN A 18 5.03 3.87 -17.45
N SER A 19 4.45 2.92 -16.72
CA SER A 19 3.80 1.72 -17.26
C SER A 19 2.35 1.94 -17.71
N ILE A 20 1.80 3.14 -17.53
CA ILE A 20 0.39 3.44 -17.83
C ILE A 20 0.27 4.00 -19.25
N ASN A 21 -0.43 3.27 -20.12
CA ASN A 21 -0.85 3.81 -21.40
C ASN A 21 -1.88 4.92 -21.19
N LEU A 22 -1.54 6.15 -21.58
CA LEU A 22 -2.37 7.35 -21.38
C LEU A 22 -3.50 7.49 -22.41
N LEU A 23 -3.60 6.56 -23.36
CA LEU A 23 -4.77 6.44 -24.22
C LEU A 23 -6.03 6.29 -23.35
N PHE A 24 -7.04 7.09 -23.65
CA PHE A 24 -8.32 7.19 -22.91
C PHE A 24 -8.26 7.73 -21.48
N ARG A 25 -7.17 8.42 -21.08
CA ARG A 25 -7.04 9.07 -19.75
C ARG A 25 -7.46 8.13 -18.60
N PRO A 26 -6.66 7.09 -18.33
CA PRO A 26 -7.02 6.13 -17.32
C PRO A 26 -7.20 6.77 -15.95
N THR A 27 -8.06 6.16 -15.14
CA THR A 27 -8.17 6.51 -13.72
C THR A 27 -7.36 5.53 -12.90
N VAL A 28 -6.65 6.03 -11.90
CA VAL A 28 -5.72 5.28 -11.08
C VAL A 28 -6.16 5.37 -9.62
N TYR A 29 -6.09 4.26 -8.90
CA TYR A 29 -6.37 4.19 -7.48
C TYR A 29 -5.36 3.27 -6.79
N VAL A 30 -5.28 3.39 -5.46
CA VAL A 30 -4.44 2.50 -4.64
C VAL A 30 -5.35 1.56 -3.86
N SER A 31 -5.08 0.28 -3.96
CA SER A 31 -5.66 -0.77 -3.12
C SER A 31 -4.66 -1.13 -2.05
N VAL A 32 -5.06 -1.03 -0.78
CA VAL A 32 -4.24 -1.44 0.36
C VAL A 32 -4.92 -2.60 1.06
N SER A 33 -4.19 -3.69 1.26
CA SER A 33 -4.68 -4.88 1.97
C SER A 33 -3.62 -5.35 2.95
N VAL A 34 -4.04 -5.94 4.06
CA VAL A 34 -3.13 -6.58 5.01
C VAL A 34 -3.11 -8.08 4.72
N THR A 35 -1.92 -8.66 4.62
CA THR A 35 -1.77 -10.12 4.68
C THR A 35 -1.37 -10.52 6.09
N ARG A 36 -1.99 -11.59 6.59
CA ARG A 36 -1.76 -12.17 7.93
C ARG A 36 -2.11 -11.20 9.08
N GLY A 37 -3.28 -11.38 9.68
CA GLY A 37 -3.77 -10.58 10.81
C GLY A 37 -4.93 -9.64 10.50
N SER A 38 -5.32 -9.53 9.24
CA SER A 38 -6.61 -8.95 8.84
C SER A 38 -6.99 -9.45 7.45
N ARG A 39 -8.28 -9.49 7.14
CA ARG A 39 -8.79 -9.68 5.77
C ARG A 39 -9.27 -8.37 5.16
N ASP A 40 -9.02 -7.25 5.84
CA ASP A 40 -9.46 -5.94 5.39
C ASP A 40 -8.69 -5.46 4.16
N LYS A 41 -9.43 -4.81 3.27
CA LYS A 41 -8.94 -4.22 2.03
C LYS A 41 -9.68 -2.92 1.81
N GLN A 42 -8.91 -1.84 1.70
CA GLN A 42 -9.43 -0.50 1.43
C GLN A 42 -8.86 0.03 0.12
N VAL A 43 -9.60 0.95 -0.51
CA VAL A 43 -9.20 1.57 -1.77
C VAL A 43 -9.33 3.09 -1.68
N THR A 44 -8.43 3.80 -2.35
CA THR A 44 -8.59 5.25 -2.55
C THR A 44 -9.65 5.52 -3.62
N PRO A 45 -10.23 6.74 -3.65
CA PRO A 45 -10.94 7.21 -4.82
C PRO A 45 -10.05 7.14 -6.07
N ALA A 46 -10.65 6.79 -7.20
CA ALA A 46 -9.94 6.81 -8.47
C ALA A 46 -9.68 8.26 -8.92
N ALA A 47 -8.46 8.54 -9.34
CA ALA A 47 -8.03 9.86 -9.81
C ALA A 47 -7.54 9.76 -11.26
N ALA A 48 -7.83 10.76 -12.09
CA ALA A 48 -7.38 10.78 -13.48
C ALA A 48 -5.85 10.91 -13.55
N TRP A 49 -5.18 10.09 -14.37
CA TRP A 49 -3.74 10.17 -14.57
C TRP A 49 -3.39 11.19 -15.66
N ASP A 50 -2.77 12.30 -15.28
CA ASP A 50 -2.37 13.41 -16.16
C ASP A 50 -0.85 13.51 -16.38
N LYS A 51 -0.17 12.35 -16.32
CA LYS A 51 1.22 12.05 -16.72
C LYS A 51 2.33 12.25 -15.70
N LYS A 52 2.15 13.00 -14.61
CA LYS A 52 3.30 13.28 -13.72
C LYS A 52 3.07 12.91 -12.27
N PHE A 53 1.87 13.16 -11.74
CA PHE A 53 1.72 13.18 -10.30
C PHE A 53 0.25 13.03 -9.86
N LEU A 54 -0.01 12.05 -9.00
CA LEU A 54 -1.32 11.80 -8.39
C LEU A 54 -1.27 12.16 -6.92
N ARG A 55 -2.30 12.88 -6.44
CA ARG A 55 -2.56 13.05 -5.00
C ARG A 55 -3.88 12.39 -4.67
N TRP A 56 -3.88 11.54 -3.66
CA TRP A 56 -5.09 11.07 -3.01
C TRP A 56 -5.30 11.76 -1.66
N ASN A 57 -4.23 11.87 -0.85
CA ASN A 57 -4.31 12.33 0.54
C ASN A 57 -5.45 11.62 1.29
N TYR A 58 -5.44 10.29 1.23
CA TYR A 58 -6.55 9.47 1.70
C TYR A 58 -6.13 8.61 2.89
N ARG A 59 -6.80 8.87 4.02
CA ARG A 59 -6.58 8.15 5.28
C ARG A 59 -7.36 6.83 5.28
N MET A 60 -6.68 5.76 5.63
CA MET A 60 -7.23 4.42 5.78
C MET A 60 -6.97 3.95 7.21
N LYS A 61 -7.87 3.12 7.75
CA LYS A 61 -7.76 2.59 9.11
C LYS A 61 -8.01 1.09 9.09
N PHE A 62 -6.99 0.31 9.34
CA PHE A 62 -7.03 -1.14 9.39
C PHE A 62 -7.11 -1.63 10.83
N TYR A 63 -7.78 -2.75 11.06
CA TYR A 63 -7.80 -3.43 12.34
C TYR A 63 -7.04 -4.74 12.18
N ILE A 64 -5.95 -4.88 12.92
CA ILE A 64 -5.04 -6.03 12.84
C ILE A 64 -5.04 -6.75 14.18
N GLU A 65 -5.11 -8.08 14.14
CA GLU A 65 -4.94 -8.94 15.32
C GLU A 65 -3.66 -8.56 16.09
N ASP A 66 -3.80 -8.29 17.39
CA ASP A 66 -2.74 -7.77 18.26
C ASP A 66 -1.49 -8.69 18.26
N ASP A 67 -1.68 -10.00 18.24
CA ASP A 67 -0.57 -10.97 18.16
C ASP A 67 0.23 -10.81 16.86
N LYS A 68 -0.43 -10.51 15.74
CA LYS A 68 0.21 -10.30 14.43
C LYS A 68 0.95 -8.99 14.34
N VAL A 69 0.42 -7.94 14.97
CA VAL A 69 1.14 -6.67 15.12
C VAL A 69 2.39 -6.88 15.96
N ARG A 70 2.26 -7.53 17.13
CA ARG A 70 3.36 -7.75 18.08
C ARG A 70 4.46 -8.64 17.53
N ARG A 71 4.10 -9.65 16.74
CA ARG A 71 5.06 -10.55 16.08
C ARG A 71 5.57 -10.01 14.75
N ASN A 72 5.14 -8.81 14.35
CA ASN A 72 5.49 -8.19 13.07
C ASN A 72 5.17 -9.10 11.86
N GLU A 73 4.11 -9.90 11.98
CA GLU A 73 3.72 -10.88 10.95
C GLU A 73 2.84 -10.26 9.86
N SER A 74 2.28 -9.09 10.13
CA SER A 74 1.41 -8.38 9.20
C SER A 74 2.19 -7.66 8.12
N VAL A 75 1.78 -7.84 6.86
CA VAL A 75 2.37 -7.13 5.73
C VAL A 75 1.28 -6.35 5.00
N PHE A 76 1.46 -5.03 4.91
CA PHE A 76 0.62 -4.18 4.09
C PHE A 76 1.05 -4.28 2.64
N VAL A 77 0.10 -4.62 1.78
CA VAL A 77 0.27 -4.73 0.34
C VAL A 77 -0.45 -3.56 -0.31
N PHE A 78 0.32 -2.62 -0.82
CA PHE A 78 -0.15 -1.50 -1.62
C PHE A 78 -0.07 -1.91 -3.09
N GLN A 79 -1.18 -1.77 -3.81
CA GLN A 79 -1.24 -1.99 -5.25
C GLN A 79 -1.77 -0.74 -5.92
N ILE A 80 -0.97 -0.14 -6.80
CA ILE A 80 -1.44 0.92 -7.68
C ILE A 80 -2.14 0.24 -8.85
N LYS A 81 -3.40 0.59 -9.07
CA LYS A 81 -4.26 -0.01 -10.08
C LYS A 81 -4.76 1.03 -11.06
N CYS A 82 -4.65 0.69 -12.33
CA CYS A 82 -5.21 1.44 -13.44
C CYS A 82 -6.54 0.82 -13.84
N LYS A 83 -7.63 1.58 -13.71
CA LYS A 83 -8.96 1.16 -14.15
C LYS A 83 -9.00 1.08 -15.66
N ARG A 84 -9.42 -0.06 -16.20
CA ARG A 84 -9.62 -0.24 -17.64
C ARG A 84 -11.10 -0.06 -17.99
N PHE A 85 -11.37 0.35 -19.23
CA PHE A 85 -12.73 0.42 -19.74
C PHE A 85 -13.33 -0.98 -19.96
N PHE A 86 -12.50 -1.92 -20.44
CA PHE A 86 -12.85 -3.34 -20.57
C PHE A 86 -11.80 -4.23 -19.89
N GLY A 87 -12.27 -5.33 -19.31
CA GLY A 87 -11.45 -6.31 -18.62
C GLY A 87 -11.15 -5.96 -17.17
N SER A 88 -10.21 -6.69 -16.58
CA SER A 88 -9.76 -6.45 -15.21
C SER A 88 -8.79 -5.28 -15.13
N ASP A 89 -8.86 -4.57 -14.00
CA ASP A 89 -7.93 -3.50 -13.66
C ASP A 89 -6.49 -4.00 -13.68
N GLN A 90 -5.60 -3.16 -14.24
CA GLN A 90 -4.18 -3.48 -14.33
C GLN A 90 -3.46 -3.06 -13.06
N VAL A 91 -2.68 -3.95 -12.46
CA VAL A 91 -1.72 -3.55 -11.43
C VAL A 91 -0.49 -2.95 -12.12
N VAL A 92 -0.17 -1.71 -11.79
CA VAL A 92 0.92 -0.93 -12.40
C VAL A 92 2.08 -0.67 -11.43
N GLY A 93 1.87 -0.97 -10.15
CA GLY A 93 2.90 -0.95 -9.11
C GLY A 93 2.45 -1.75 -7.89
N LYS A 94 3.41 -2.31 -7.16
CA LYS A 94 3.19 -3.01 -5.89
C LYS A 94 4.25 -2.56 -4.87
N LEU A 95 3.84 -2.36 -3.63
CA LEU A 95 4.72 -2.08 -2.50
C LEU A 95 4.28 -2.93 -1.31
N PHE A 96 5.25 -3.55 -0.65
CA PHE A 96 5.04 -4.42 0.51
C PHE A 96 5.73 -3.78 1.71
N ILE A 97 4.97 -3.50 2.78
CA ILE A 97 5.48 -2.86 3.99
C ILE A 97 5.16 -3.74 5.19
N PRO A 98 6.18 -4.28 5.91
CA PRO A 98 5.97 -4.94 7.19
C PRO A 98 5.31 -4.00 8.21
N GLY A 99 4.43 -4.52 9.06
CA GLY A 99 3.66 -3.74 10.03
C GLY A 99 4.55 -2.89 10.96
N CYS A 100 5.70 -3.40 11.38
CA CYS A 100 6.64 -2.66 12.25
C CYS A 100 7.21 -1.40 11.60
N ARG A 101 7.20 -1.30 10.26
CA ARG A 101 7.85 -0.19 9.53
C ARG A 101 6.96 1.02 9.33
N LEU A 102 5.68 0.98 9.70
CA LEU A 102 4.76 2.10 9.48
C LEU A 102 5.02 3.33 10.38
N GLY A 103 5.93 3.24 11.35
CA GLY A 103 6.36 4.37 12.19
C GLY A 103 7.46 5.26 11.59
N VAL A 104 8.01 4.90 10.43
CA VAL A 104 9.11 5.60 9.74
C VAL A 104 8.78 5.55 8.23
N TRP A 105 9.36 6.41 7.39
CA TRP A 105 9.29 6.42 5.91
C TRP A 105 8.38 7.47 5.24
N GLY A 106 9.07 8.54 4.82
CA GLY A 106 8.77 9.30 3.60
C GLY A 106 9.50 8.71 2.37
N ASN A 107 9.01 9.06 1.19
CA ASN A 107 9.60 8.88 -0.15
C ASN A 107 10.63 7.76 -0.33
N ILE A 108 10.16 6.53 -0.56
CA ILE A 108 11.02 5.41 -0.97
C ILE A 108 11.37 5.58 -2.46
N ARG A 109 12.57 6.08 -2.75
CA ARG A 109 13.28 5.79 -4.00
C ARG A 109 14.17 4.59 -3.73
N HIS A 110 14.15 3.64 -4.65
CA HIS A 110 14.99 2.43 -4.76
C HIS A 110 16.25 2.41 -3.86
N GLU A 111 16.15 1.89 -2.65
CA GLU A 111 17.29 1.58 -1.77
C GLU A 111 16.92 0.32 -0.95
N PRO A 112 17.75 -0.75 -0.95
CA PRO A 112 17.47 -1.92 -0.13
C PRO A 112 17.72 -1.57 1.34
N SER A 113 16.62 -1.36 2.07
CA SER A 113 16.62 -1.17 3.52
C SER A 113 17.19 -2.38 4.26
N ALA A 114 18.08 -2.13 5.22
CA ALA A 114 18.72 -3.10 6.11
C ALA A 114 17.74 -4.09 6.78
N PRO A 115 18.19 -5.33 7.11
CA PRO A 115 17.39 -6.28 7.88
C PRO A 115 17.10 -5.76 9.29
N CYS A 116 15.98 -6.21 9.86
CA CYS A 116 15.64 -5.94 11.26
C CYS A 116 16.69 -6.63 12.14
N GLU A 117 17.22 -5.94 13.16
CA GLU A 117 18.27 -6.49 14.05
C GLU A 117 17.82 -7.74 14.84
N ASP A 118 16.54 -8.12 14.76
CA ASP A 118 16.01 -9.35 15.36
C ASP A 118 16.27 -10.63 14.53
N ASP A 119 16.75 -10.50 13.28
CA ASP A 119 17.15 -11.64 12.44
C ASP A 119 18.61 -12.09 12.67
N ILE A 120 19.29 -11.57 13.71
CA ILE A 120 20.70 -11.84 14.01
C ILE A 120 20.87 -12.97 15.06
N TYR A 121 19.79 -13.49 15.64
CA TYR A 121 19.81 -14.53 16.68
C TYR A 121 18.87 -15.72 16.45
N ALA A 122 18.77 -16.21 15.20
CA ALA A 122 18.13 -17.50 14.87
C ALA A 122 19.13 -18.48 14.26
#